data_AF-A0A940W8I4-F1
#
_entry.id   AF-A0A940W8I4-F1
#
_cell.length_a   1.000
_cell.length_b   1.000
_cell.length_c   1.000
_cell.angle_alpha   90.00
_cell.angle_beta   90.00
_cell.angle_gamma   90.00
#
_symmetry.space_group_name_H-M   'P 1'
#
loop_
_entity.id
_entity.type
_entity.pdbx_description
1 polymer ?
#
loop_
_entity_poly.entity_id
_entity_poly.type
_entity_poly.pdbx_seq_one_letter_code
_entity_poly.pdbx_strand_id
1 'polypeptide(L)'
;MERFWERVRTRAMSGEGIGREDALAVLSLGNDYLWRLLDVTEPVRRRFKGDGIRLCSIVNAKSGLCSEDCAFCAQSVQSAAGIGEYPLLSGEEIFREAAAAKERGAREFSIVASGLAMRNREE
;
A
#
# COMPACT_ATOMS: atom_id res chain seq x y z
N MET A 1 -5.78 -18.65 24.85
CA MET A 1 -5.19 -18.00 23.67
C MET A 1 -4.30 -18.90 22.83
N GLU A 2 -3.60 -19.90 23.39
CA GLU A 2 -2.65 -20.70 22.60
C GLU A 2 -3.28 -21.46 21.42
N ARG A 3 -4.45 -22.08 21.62
CA ARG A 3 -5.22 -22.72 20.53
C ARG A 3 -5.63 -21.76 19.40
N PHE A 4 -5.82 -20.47 19.72
CA PHE A 4 -6.11 -19.45 18.72
C PHE A 4 -4.87 -19.19 17.86
N TRP A 5 -3.71 -19.00 18.48
CA TRP A 5 -2.45 -18.78 17.77
C TRP A 5 -2.03 -19.97 16.91
N GLU A 6 -2.18 -21.18 17.42
CA GLU A 6 -1.89 -22.40 16.66
C GLU A 6 -2.78 -22.52 15.43
N ARG A 7 -4.08 -22.28 15.58
CA ARG A 7 -5.04 -22.30 14.47
C ARG A 7 -4.71 -21.24 13.41
N VAL A 8 -4.49 -20.00 13.83
CA VAL A 8 -4.13 -18.87 12.95
C VAL A 8 -2.85 -19.19 12.17
N ARG A 9 -1.79 -19.64 12.86
CA ARG A 9 -0.51 -20.00 12.25
C ARG A 9 -0.68 -21.14 11.23
N THR A 10 -1.36 -22.22 11.62
CA THR A 10 -1.52 -23.42 10.78
C THR A 10 -2.26 -23.10 9.49
N ARG A 11 -3.37 -22.36 9.59
CA ARG A 11 -4.15 -21.94 8.43
C ARG A 11 -3.40 -20.94 7.55
N ALA A 12 -2.72 -19.97 8.14
CA ALA A 12 -1.92 -19.02 7.36
C ALA A 12 -0.78 -19.74 6.61
N MET A 13 -0.15 -20.74 7.23
CA MET A 13 0.92 -21.53 6.63
C MET A 13 0.46 -22.46 5.49
N SER A 14 -0.81 -22.88 5.47
CA SER A 14 -1.36 -23.69 4.38
C SER A 14 -1.47 -22.91 3.06
N GLY A 15 -1.52 -21.57 3.13
CA GLY A 15 -1.74 -20.70 1.98
C GLY A 15 -3.21 -20.43 1.66
N GLU A 16 -4.14 -21.08 2.36
CA GLU A 16 -5.58 -20.82 2.24
C GLU A 16 -6.02 -19.57 3.02
N GLY A 17 -5.16 -19.06 3.90
CA GLY A 17 -5.45 -17.93 4.77
C GLY A 17 -6.32 -18.30 5.97
N ILE A 18 -6.57 -17.29 6.81
CA ILE A 18 -7.36 -17.43 8.03
C ILE A 18 -8.85 -17.14 7.78
N GLY A 19 -9.72 -17.67 8.64
CA GLY A 19 -11.15 -17.39 8.55
C GLY A 19 -11.50 -15.96 8.98
N ARG A 20 -12.69 -15.49 8.58
CA ARG A 20 -13.22 -14.17 8.97
C ARG A 20 -13.23 -13.96 10.48
N GLU A 21 -13.69 -14.95 11.25
CA GLU A 21 -13.73 -14.89 12.72
C GLU A 21 -12.33 -14.67 13.30
N ASP A 22 -11.35 -15.46 12.86
CA ASP A 22 -9.96 -15.34 13.30
C ASP A 22 -9.37 -13.97 12.91
N ALA A 23 -9.68 -13.45 11.71
CA ALA A 23 -9.22 -12.14 11.28
C ALA A 23 -9.78 -11.01 12.14
N LEU A 24 -11.08 -11.07 12.49
CA LEU A 24 -11.71 -10.09 13.39
C LEU A 24 -11.15 -10.19 14.81
N ALA A 25 -10.87 -11.40 15.28
CA ALA A 25 -10.22 -11.61 16.56
C ALA A 25 -8.81 -11.00 16.59
N VAL A 26 -8.01 -11.15 15.53
CA VAL A 26 -6.69 -10.49 15.40
C VAL A 26 -6.82 -8.96 15.49
N LEU A 27 -7.80 -8.35 14.81
CA LEU A 27 -8.03 -6.90 14.85
C LEU A 27 -8.45 -6.39 16.23
N SER A 28 -9.00 -7.27 17.08
CA SER A 28 -9.48 -6.93 18.41
C SER A 28 -8.43 -7.15 19.52
N LEU A 29 -7.22 -7.59 19.16
CA LEU A 29 -6.14 -7.80 20.12
C LEU A 29 -5.62 -6.48 20.69
N GLY A 30 -5.38 -6.45 22.00
CA GLY A 30 -4.66 -5.35 22.64
C GLY A 30 -3.17 -5.32 22.26
N ASN A 31 -2.53 -4.17 22.47
CA ASN A 31 -1.12 -3.94 22.13
C ASN A 31 -0.15 -4.93 22.81
N ASP A 32 -0.50 -5.48 23.98
CA ASP A 32 0.32 -6.48 24.70
C ASP A 32 0.57 -7.75 23.87
N TYR A 33 -0.24 -8.01 22.84
CA TYR A 33 -0.10 -9.16 21.95
C TYR A 33 0.72 -8.87 20.69
N LEU A 34 1.20 -7.64 20.47
CA LEU A 34 1.91 -7.26 19.25
C LEU A 34 3.10 -8.18 18.96
N TRP A 35 3.93 -8.44 19.97
CA TRP A 35 5.10 -9.33 19.82
C TRP A 35 4.70 -10.75 19.46
N ARG A 36 3.61 -11.26 20.05
CA ARG A 36 3.10 -12.59 19.73
C ARG A 36 2.53 -12.66 18.32
N LEU A 37 1.87 -11.60 17.85
CA LEU A 37 1.36 -11.52 16.48
C LEU A 37 2.53 -11.53 15.47
N LEU A 38 3.62 -10.81 15.75
CA LEU A 38 4.83 -10.82 14.92
C LEU A 38 5.48 -12.21 14.88
N ASP A 39 5.63 -12.88 16.04
CA ASP A 39 6.14 -14.26 16.12
C ASP A 39 5.27 -15.28 15.36
N VAL A 40 3.95 -15.09 15.35
CA VAL A 40 3.03 -15.97 14.62
C VAL A 40 3.11 -15.73 13.10
N THR A 41 3.30 -14.48 12.67
CA THR A 41 3.25 -14.08 11.26
C THR A 41 4.61 -14.12 10.55
N GLU A 42 5.74 -14.05 11.27
CA GLU A 42 7.07 -14.12 10.67
C GLU A 42 7.27 -15.39 9.81
N PRO A 43 6.95 -16.61 10.30
CA PRO A 43 7.22 -17.82 9.52
C PRO A 43 6.36 -17.88 8.26
N VAL A 44 5.15 -17.34 8.34
CA VAL A 44 4.22 -17.21 7.20
C VAL A 44 4.83 -16.29 6.15
N ARG A 45 5.23 -15.07 6.55
CA ARG A 45 5.90 -14.11 5.66
C ARG A 45 7.13 -14.74 5.01
N ARG A 46 7.99 -15.41 5.79
CA ARG A 46 9.22 -16.03 5.28
C ARG A 46 8.95 -17.18 4.31
N ARG A 47 7.96 -18.03 4.58
CA ARG A 47 7.54 -19.11 3.67
C ARG A 47 7.12 -18.59 2.29
N PHE A 48 6.34 -17.52 2.24
CA PHE A 48 5.75 -17.03 0.99
C PHE A 48 6.57 -15.93 0.29
N LYS A 49 7.42 -15.20 1.03
CA LYS A 49 8.15 -14.04 0.51
C LYS A 49 9.68 -14.13 0.66
N GLY A 50 10.20 -15.14 1.37
CA GLY A 50 11.63 -15.28 1.64
C GLY A 50 12.19 -14.10 2.44
N ASP A 51 13.47 -13.80 2.28
CA ASP A 51 14.14 -12.69 2.99
C ASP A 51 14.44 -11.49 2.07
N GLY A 52 14.00 -11.56 0.81
CA GLY A 52 14.21 -10.50 -0.17
C GLY A 52 13.30 -9.28 0.07
N ILE A 53 13.87 -8.09 -0.09
CA ILE A 53 13.14 -6.82 -0.09
C ILE A 53 12.93 -6.39 -1.54
N ARG A 54 11.70 -5.98 -1.88
CA ARG A 54 11.38 -5.34 -3.16
C ARG A 54 11.17 -3.86 -2.91
N LEU A 55 12.00 -3.03 -3.55
CA LEU A 55 11.86 -1.58 -3.52
C LEU A 55 10.88 -1.15 -4.61
N CYS A 56 9.94 -0.28 -4.26
CA CYS A 56 8.98 0.33 -5.18
C CYS A 56 9.17 1.85 -5.13
N SER A 57 8.94 2.53 -6.24
CA SER A 57 8.96 3.99 -6.33
C SER A 57 7.64 4.49 -6.91
N ILE A 58 7.26 5.70 -6.56
CA ILE A 58 6.01 6.33 -6.97
C ILE A 58 6.28 7.74 -7.46
N VAL A 59 5.58 8.15 -8.52
CA VAL A 59 5.47 9.55 -8.93
C VAL A 59 4.02 10.01 -8.74
N ASN A 60 3.85 11.18 -8.11
CA ASN A 60 2.57 11.88 -8.13
C ASN A 60 2.50 12.64 -9.46
N ALA A 61 1.84 12.03 -10.45
CA ALA A 61 1.80 12.55 -11.81
C ALA A 61 0.78 13.66 -12.00
N LYS A 62 -0.27 13.76 -11.17
CA LYS A 62 -1.25 14.85 -11.22
C LYS A 62 -1.70 15.13 -9.79
N SER A 63 -1.60 16.38 -9.35
CA SER A 63 -1.72 16.70 -7.94
C SER A 63 -2.79 17.74 -7.64
N GLY A 64 -3.63 17.43 -6.68
CA GLY A 64 -4.69 18.34 -6.21
C GLY A 64 -5.84 18.50 -7.21
N LEU A 65 -6.69 19.48 -6.94
CA LEU A 65 -7.84 19.86 -7.79
C LEU A 65 -8.79 18.70 -8.12
N CYS A 66 -8.82 17.66 -7.28
CA CYS A 66 -9.73 16.53 -7.45
C CYS A 66 -11.14 16.96 -7.08
N SER A 67 -12.10 16.78 -7.99
CA SER A 67 -13.51 17.12 -7.78
C SER A 67 -14.21 16.28 -6.72
N GLU A 68 -13.62 15.15 -6.33
CA GLU A 68 -14.17 14.26 -5.30
C GLU A 68 -14.03 14.87 -3.91
N ASP A 69 -14.98 14.59 -3.01
CA ASP A 69 -15.08 15.13 -1.65
C ASP A 69 -14.62 14.13 -0.57
N CYS A 70 -13.70 13.23 -0.94
CA CYS A 70 -13.17 12.23 -0.02
C CYS A 70 -12.52 12.90 1.20
N ALA A 71 -13.16 12.77 2.37
CA ALA A 71 -12.76 13.46 3.61
C ALA A 71 -11.31 13.19 4.07
N PHE A 72 -10.72 12.07 3.66
CA PHE A 72 -9.34 11.70 3.99
C PHE A 72 -8.31 12.14 2.93
N CYS A 73 -8.74 12.61 1.76
CA CYS A 73 -7.86 12.81 0.61
C CYS A 73 -7.34 14.24 0.54
N ALA A 74 -6.02 14.40 0.71
CA ALA A 74 -5.36 15.71 0.60
C ALA A 74 -5.52 16.36 -0.79
N GLN A 75 -5.81 15.57 -1.82
CA GLN A 75 -5.95 16.04 -3.21
C GLN A 75 -7.36 16.55 -3.55
N SER A 76 -8.34 16.36 -2.67
CA SER A 76 -9.70 16.89 -2.83
C SER A 76 -9.69 18.42 -2.85
N VAL A 77 -10.53 19.04 -3.69
CA VAL A 77 -10.78 20.49 -3.63
C VAL A 77 -11.38 20.97 -2.31
N GLN A 78 -11.94 20.05 -1.50
CA GLN A 78 -12.47 20.35 -0.18
C GLN A 78 -11.39 20.29 0.92
N SER A 79 -10.19 19.80 0.60
CA SER A 79 -9.09 19.66 1.54
C SER A 79 -8.40 21.00 1.80
N ALA A 80 -8.06 21.27 3.07
CA ALA A 80 -7.23 22.41 3.45
C ALA A 80 -5.72 22.07 3.54
N ALA A 81 -5.32 20.87 3.08
CA ALA A 81 -3.93 20.44 3.13
C ALA A 81 -3.05 21.25 2.17
N GLY A 82 -1.90 21.73 2.65
CA GLY A 82 -0.93 22.47 1.84
C GLY A 82 -0.12 21.54 0.92
N ILE A 83 -0.70 21.12 -0.20
CA ILE A 83 -0.03 20.33 -1.23
C ILE A 83 0.28 21.20 -2.46
N GLY A 84 1.31 20.82 -3.23
CA GLY A 84 1.54 21.41 -4.55
C GLY A 84 0.44 20.98 -5.52
N GLU A 85 -0.14 21.94 -6.24
CA GLU A 85 -1.16 21.69 -7.25
C GLU A 85 -0.55 21.85 -8.64
N TYR A 86 -0.75 20.84 -9.49
CA TYR A 86 -0.23 20.86 -10.85
C TYR A 86 -1.02 19.89 -11.74
N PRO A 87 -1.13 20.18 -13.04
CA PRO A 87 -1.75 19.28 -14.01
C PRO A 87 -0.93 18.00 -14.15
N LEU A 88 -1.37 17.09 -15.02
CA LEU A 88 -0.61 15.90 -15.32
C LEU A 88 0.80 16.27 -15.83
N LEU A 89 1.82 15.64 -15.25
CA LEU A 89 3.20 15.72 -15.71
C LEU A 89 3.32 15.22 -17.16
N SER A 90 4.29 15.76 -17.89
CA SER A 90 4.59 15.24 -19.22
C SER A 90 5.08 13.79 -19.15
N GLY A 91 4.87 13.03 -20.23
CA GLY A 91 5.39 11.67 -20.34
C GLY A 91 6.92 11.63 -20.20
N GLU A 92 7.63 12.67 -20.62
CA GLU A 92 9.08 12.78 -20.48
C GLU A 92 9.50 12.93 -19.01
N GLU A 93 8.79 13.74 -18.22
CA GLU A 93 9.04 13.87 -16.78
C GLU A 93 8.76 12.56 -16.05
N ILE A 94 7.63 11.91 -16.34
CA ILE A 94 7.29 10.60 -15.75
C ILE A 94 8.35 9.55 -16.10
N PHE A 95 8.80 9.52 -17.36
CA PHE A 95 9.85 8.60 -17.80
C PHE A 95 11.18 8.87 -17.10
N ARG A 96 11.55 10.14 -16.91
CA ARG A 96 12.77 10.54 -16.20
C ARG A 96 12.72 10.06 -14.74
N GLU A 97 11.59 10.22 -14.06
CA GLU A 97 11.40 9.71 -12.69
C GLU A 97 11.46 8.18 -12.63
N ALA A 98 10.88 7.50 -13.61
CA ALA A 98 10.95 6.04 -13.70
C ALA A 98 12.39 5.53 -13.93
N ALA A 99 13.15 6.19 -14.81
CA ALA A 99 14.55 5.88 -15.06
C ALA A 99 15.39 6.07 -13.79
N ALA A 100 15.22 7.21 -13.11
CA ALA A 100 15.91 7.49 -11.86
C ALA A 100 15.52 6.51 -10.75
N ALA A 101 14.25 6.09 -10.68
CA ALA A 101 13.81 5.05 -9.75
C ALA A 101 14.50 3.71 -10.00
N LYS A 102 14.61 3.31 -11.28
CA LYS A 102 15.31 2.09 -11.68
C LYS A 102 16.79 2.13 -11.30
N GLU A 103 17.46 3.26 -11.53
CA GLU A 103 18.86 3.48 -11.13
C GLU A 103 19.06 3.37 -9.62
N ARG A 104 18.06 3.79 -8.82
CA ARG A 104 18.03 3.63 -7.36
C ARG A 104 17.65 2.22 -6.89
N GLY A 105 17.45 1.27 -7.82
CA GLY A 105 17.16 -0.13 -7.50
C GLY A 105 15.67 -0.44 -7.26
N ALA A 106 14.75 0.47 -7.63
CA ALA A 106 13.33 0.16 -7.61
C ALA A 106 13.00 -0.91 -8.66
N ARG A 107 12.22 -1.91 -8.25
CA ARG A 107 11.73 -2.98 -9.12
C ARG A 107 10.37 -2.66 -9.73
N GLU A 108 9.61 -1.79 -9.07
CA GLU A 108 8.27 -1.37 -9.48
C GLU A 108 8.19 0.16 -9.44
N PHE A 109 7.49 0.74 -10.41
CA PHE A 109 7.25 2.17 -10.52
C PHE A 109 5.75 2.42 -10.69
N SER A 110 5.16 3.21 -9.80
CA SER A 110 3.74 3.54 -9.82
C SER A 110 3.52 4.99 -10.21
N ILE A 111 2.54 5.22 -11.09
CA ILE A 111 2.09 6.54 -11.51
C ILE A 111 0.76 6.78 -10.82
N VAL A 112 0.69 7.79 -9.96
CA VAL A 112 -0.53 8.12 -9.20
C VAL A 112 -1.02 9.49 -9.61
N ALA A 113 -2.32 9.62 -9.83
CA ALA A 113 -2.97 10.84 -10.31
C ALA A 113 -4.16 11.19 -9.42
N SER A 114 -4.43 12.49 -9.30
CA SER A 114 -5.67 13.02 -8.73
C SER A 114 -6.87 12.77 -9.66
N GLY A 115 -8.08 12.74 -9.08
CA GLY A 115 -9.32 12.50 -9.82
C GLY A 115 -9.88 11.09 -9.63
N LEU A 116 -11.10 10.89 -10.13
CA LEU A 116 -11.80 9.61 -10.09
C LEU A 116 -11.21 8.58 -11.08
N ALA A 117 -10.83 9.05 -12.26
CA ALA A 117 -10.26 8.26 -13.35
C ALA A 117 -9.61 9.19 -14.40
N MET A 118 -8.70 8.64 -15.20
CA MET A 118 -8.17 9.30 -16.40
C MET A 118 -9.23 9.23 -17.51
N ARG A 119 -9.66 10.38 -18.03
CA ARG A 119 -10.85 10.44 -18.91
C ARG A 119 -10.52 10.37 -20.40
N ASN A 120 -9.28 10.64 -20.78
CA ASN A 120 -8.83 10.57 -22.16
C ASN A 120 -7.37 10.08 -22.19
N ARG A 121 -6.67 10.21 -23.32
CA ARG A 121 -5.29 9.72 -23.49
C ARG A 121 -4.23 10.79 -23.19
N GLU A 122 -4.65 12.04 -23.17
CA GLU A 122 -3.83 13.21 -22.84
C GLU A 122 -3.79 13.42 -21.31
N GLU A 123 -4.79 12.89 -20.60
CA GLU A 123 -4.74 12.46 -19.20
C GLU A 123 -4.12 11.06 -19.10
#